data_AF-A0A0N5CTH7-F1
#
_entry.id   AF-A0A0N5CTH7-F1
#
_cell.length_a   1.000
_cell.length_b   1.000
_cell.length_c   1.000
_cell.angle_alpha   90.00
_cell.angle_beta   90.00
_cell.angle_gamma   90.00
#
_symmetry.space_group_name_H-M   'P 1'
#
loop_
_entity.id
_entity.type
_entity.pdbx_description
1 polymer ?
#
loop_
_entity_poly.entity_id
_entity_poly.type
_entity_poly.pdbx_seq_one_letter_code
_entity_poly.pdbx_strand_id
1 'polypeptide(L)'
;MYQQVELTVGYLPWKGMKDKDEVGKCKQLCRQDEYIKELFGGCPREYIKIMQIIDATRYYSKPEYANITGLMNDAIRNNKVFEYPYDWENYLKPASLVKTQEEIIS
;
A
#
# COMPACT_ATOMS: atom_id res chain seq x y z
N MET A 1 -2.87 6.51 -0.45
CA MET A 1 -2.33 5.43 -1.31
C MET A 1 -0.83 5.51 -1.54
N TYR A 2 -0.24 6.64 -1.92
CA TYR A 2 1.21 6.70 -2.19
C TYR A 2 2.10 6.16 -1.05
N GLN A 3 1.82 6.55 0.20
CA GLN A 3 2.53 6.01 1.36
C GLN A 3 2.39 4.48 1.49
N GLN A 4 1.21 3.93 1.24
CA GLN A 4 0.96 2.49 1.34
C GLN A 4 1.72 1.71 0.26
N VAL A 5 1.80 2.26 -0.96
CA VAL A 5 2.65 1.72 -2.02
C VAL A 5 4.11 1.72 -1.57
N GLU A 6 4.62 2.85 -1.08
CA GLU A 6 6.02 2.96 -0.64
C GLU A 6 6.35 2.00 0.51
N LEU A 7 5.44 1.80 1.47
CA LEU A 7 5.62 0.80 2.53
C LEU A 7 5.63 -0.63 2.00
N THR A 8 4.84 -0.92 0.96
CA THR A 8 4.72 -2.28 0.39
C THR A 8 5.92 -2.64 -0.49
N VAL A 9 6.41 -1.71 -1.32
CA VAL A 9 7.44 -2.00 -2.34
C VAL A 9 8.73 -1.19 -2.17
N GLY A 10 8.80 -0.29 -1.20
CA GLY A 10 9.98 0.54 -0.90
C GLY A 10 10.24 1.69 -1.88
N TYR A 11 9.37 1.88 -2.88
CA TYR A 11 9.63 2.75 -4.03
C TYR A 11 8.37 3.49 -4.51
N LEU A 12 8.59 4.70 -5.03
CA LEU A 12 7.63 5.47 -5.81
C LEU A 12 8.29 5.94 -7.11
N PRO A 13 7.58 5.95 -8.24
CA PRO A 13 8.14 6.34 -9.55
C PRO A 13 8.84 7.71 -9.56
N TRP A 14 8.36 8.65 -8.75
CA TRP A 14 8.91 10.02 -8.65
C TRP A 14 9.91 10.22 -7.50
N LYS A 15 10.39 9.16 -6.82
CA LYS A 15 11.28 9.28 -5.65
C LYS A 15 12.57 10.08 -5.91
N GLY A 16 13.10 10.03 -7.15
CA GLY A 16 14.32 10.75 -7.55
C GLY A 16 14.08 12.10 -8.24
N MET A 17 12.83 12.49 -8.48
CA MET A 17 12.50 13.72 -9.21
C MET A 17 12.56 14.92 -8.26
N LYS A 18 13.17 16.03 -8.71
CA LYS A 18 13.29 17.27 -7.92
C LYS A 18 12.28 18.33 -8.34
N ASP A 19 11.92 18.34 -9.62
CA ASP A 19 10.98 19.30 -10.18
C ASP A 19 9.53 18.92 -9.87
N LYS A 20 8.72 19.90 -9.45
CA LYS A 20 7.33 19.66 -9.04
C LYS A 20 6.43 19.31 -10.22
N ASP A 21 6.67 19.89 -11.39
CA ASP A 21 5.86 19.66 -12.57
C ASP A 21 6.14 18.28 -13.16
N GLU A 22 7.39 17.84 -13.15
CA GLU A 22 7.78 16.46 -13.48
C GLU A 22 7.11 15.44 -12.56
N VAL A 23 7.14 15.67 -11.24
CA VAL A 23 6.44 14.83 -10.26
C VAL A 23 4.93 14.80 -10.56
N GLY A 24 4.34 15.95 -10.88
CA GLY A 24 2.92 16.07 -11.25
C GLY A 24 2.56 15.24 -12.48
N LYS A 25 3.35 15.37 -13.56
CA LYS A 25 3.17 14.60 -14.80
C LYS A 25 3.32 13.10 -14.56
N CYS A 26 4.35 12.69 -13.81
CA CYS A 26 4.56 11.28 -13.46
C CYS A 26 3.36 10.70 -12.68
N LYS A 27 2.85 11.44 -11.70
CA LYS A 27 1.65 11.04 -10.94
C LYS A 27 0.41 10.87 -11.83
N GLN A 28 0.22 11.76 -12.80
CA GLN A 28 -0.88 11.69 -13.77
C GLN A 28 -0.73 10.49 -14.73
N LEU A 29 0.48 10.26 -15.26
CA LEU A 29 0.75 9.10 -16.13
C LEU A 29 0.43 7.79 -15.42
N CYS A 30 0.84 7.65 -14.16
CA CYS A 30 0.55 6.47 -13.33
C CYS A 30 -0.96 6.21 -13.08
N ARG A 31 -1.87 7.09 -13.50
CA ARG A 31 -3.32 6.87 -13.47
C ARG A 31 -3.89 6.25 -14.73
N GLN A 32 -3.12 6.20 -15.80
CA GLN A 32 -3.53 5.57 -17.04
C GLN A 32 -3.31 4.06 -16.94
N ASP A 33 -4.23 3.28 -17.52
CA ASP A 33 -4.19 1.81 -17.43
C ASP A 33 -2.87 1.20 -17.96
N GLU A 34 -2.27 1.84 -18.97
CA GLU A 34 -0.98 1.42 -19.54
C GLU A 34 0.18 1.51 -18.53
N TYR A 35 0.15 2.52 -17.64
CA TYR A 35 1.21 2.81 -16.68
C TYR A 35 0.82 2.50 -15.23
N ILE A 36 -0.34 1.89 -15.00
CA ILE A 36 -0.83 1.57 -13.66
C ILE A 36 0.16 0.70 -12.88
N LYS A 37 0.92 -0.15 -13.58
CA LYS A 37 1.94 -1.04 -13.02
C LYS A 37 3.19 -0.31 -12.56
N GLU A 38 3.49 0.87 -13.10
CA GLU A 38 4.62 1.69 -12.62
C GLU A 38 4.42 2.08 -11.16
N LEU A 39 3.17 2.33 -10.74
CA LEU A 39 2.85 2.67 -9.36
C LEU A 39 2.45 1.46 -8.51
N PHE A 40 1.71 0.49 -9.05
CA PHE A 40 1.12 -0.61 -8.27
C PHE A 40 1.74 -1.98 -8.54
N GLY A 41 2.86 -2.04 -9.27
CA GLY A 41 3.60 -3.28 -9.48
C GLY A 41 4.05 -3.88 -8.15
N GLY A 42 3.62 -5.11 -7.87
CA GLY A 42 3.91 -5.80 -6.60
C GLY A 42 2.99 -5.43 -5.43
N CYS A 43 2.01 -4.55 -5.63
CA CYS A 43 1.00 -4.22 -4.61
C CYS A 43 -0.25 -5.13 -4.69
N PRO A 44 -1.02 -5.26 -3.59
CA PRO A 44 -2.36 -5.84 -3.62
C PRO A 44 -3.26 -5.18 -4.67
N ARG A 45 -4.09 -5.96 -5.37
CA ARG A 45 -4.97 -5.45 -6.44
C ARG A 45 -6.02 -4.47 -5.92
N GLU A 46 -6.40 -4.61 -4.65
CA GLU A 46 -7.31 -3.73 -3.94
C GLU A 46 -6.81 -2.28 -3.92
N TYR A 47 -5.48 -2.05 -3.95
CA TYR A 47 -4.91 -0.71 -3.97
C TYR A 47 -5.32 0.08 -5.22
N ILE A 48 -5.47 -0.58 -6.37
CA ILE A 48 -5.93 0.04 -7.62
C ILE A 48 -7.39 0.50 -7.46
N LYS A 49 -8.25 -0.35 -6.87
CA LYS A 49 -9.65 -0.01 -6.60
C LYS A 49 -9.77 1.17 -5.62
N ILE A 50 -8.96 1.18 -4.55
CA ILE A 50 -8.93 2.29 -3.61
C ILE A 50 -8.51 3.59 -4.32
N MET A 51 -7.52 3.52 -5.21
CA MET A 51 -7.10 4.69 -5.98
C MET A 51 -8.22 5.23 -6.88
N GLN A 52 -8.97 4.34 -7.53
CA GLN A 52 -10.14 4.74 -8.34
C GLN A 52 -11.21 5.45 -7.50
N ILE A 53 -11.47 4.98 -6.27
CA ILE A 53 -12.40 5.65 -5.33
C ILE A 53 -11.87 7.05 -4.97
N ILE A 54 -10.57 7.17 -4.67
CA ILE A 54 -9.94 8.46 -4.33
C ILE A 54 -10.03 9.43 -5.52
N ASP A 55 -9.68 8.98 -6.73
CA ASP A 55 -9.69 9.83 -7.93
C ASP A 55 -11.12 10.25 -8.33
N ALA A 56 -12.14 9.44 -8.02
CA ALA A 56 -13.54 9.79 -8.23
C ALA A 56 -14.12 10.74 -7.16
N THR A 57 -13.43 10.91 -6.02
CA THR A 57 -13.89 11.75 -4.92
C THR A 57 -13.78 13.23 -5.29
N ARG A 58 -14.88 13.95 -5.19
CA ARG A 58 -14.95 15.41 -5.48
C ARG A 58 -14.65 16.21 -4.22
N TYR A 59 -14.22 17.46 -4.41
CA TYR A 59 -13.85 18.38 -3.34
C TYR A 59 -14.90 18.53 -2.22
N TYR A 60 -16.19 18.62 -2.56
CA TYR A 60 -17.28 18.75 -1.60
C TYR A 60 -17.94 17.41 -1.22
N SER A 61 -17.48 16.30 -1.77
CA SER A 61 -18.06 14.99 -1.47
C SER A 61 -17.45 14.40 -0.21
N LYS A 62 -18.26 13.68 0.57
CA LYS A 62 -17.78 12.89 1.70
C LYS A 62 -17.01 11.67 1.18
N PRO A 63 -15.76 11.43 1.62
CA PRO A 63 -15.03 10.23 1.23
C PRO A 63 -15.69 8.94 1.73
N GLU A 64 -15.64 7.88 0.92
CA GLU A 64 -16.19 6.56 1.24
C GLU A 64 -15.26 5.74 2.15
N TYR A 65 -15.00 6.21 3.37
CA TYR A 65 -14.04 5.58 4.28
C TYR A 65 -14.33 4.10 4.56
N ALA A 66 -15.60 3.72 4.76
CA ALA A 66 -15.99 2.33 5.04
C ALA A 66 -15.61 1.39 3.88
N ASN A 67 -15.78 1.85 2.63
CA ASN A 67 -15.43 1.10 1.44
C ASN A 67 -13.90 0.93 1.33
N ILE A 68 -13.15 2.02 1.55
CA ILE A 68 -11.68 2.00 1.54
C ILE A 68 -11.13 1.05 2.63
N THR A 69 -11.67 1.10 3.85
CA THR A 69 -11.27 0.19 4.94
C THR A 69 -11.61 -1.27 4.61
N GLY A 70 -12.77 -1.54 4.02
CA GLY A 70 -13.14 -2.87 3.55
C GLY A 70 -12.14 -3.44 2.54
N LEU A 71 -11.74 -2.62 1.55
CA LEU A 71 -10.73 -3.01 0.56
C LEU A 71 -9.34 -3.24 1.18
N MET A 72 -8.95 -2.48 2.21
CA MET A 72 -7.70 -2.74 2.94
C MET A 72 -7.76 -4.07 3.71
N ASN A 73 -8.88 -4.38 4.36
CA ASN A 73 -9.07 -5.67 5.04
C ASN A 73 -9.06 -6.84 4.05
N ASP A 74 -9.66 -6.65 2.87
CA ASP A 74 -9.59 -7.62 1.78
C ASP A 74 -8.16 -7.83 1.30
N ALA A 75 -7.36 -6.77 1.17
CA ALA A 75 -5.95 -6.86 0.82
C ALA A 75 -5.16 -7.70 1.85
N ILE A 76 -5.35 -7.45 3.15
CA ILE A 76 -4.71 -8.21 4.23
C ILE A 76 -5.10 -9.69 4.14
N ARG A 77 -6.40 -9.98 4.05
CA ARG A 77 -6.92 -11.35 3.99
C ARG A 77 -6.44 -12.11 2.75
N ASN A 78 -6.53 -11.49 1.58
CA ASN A 78 -6.20 -12.12 0.30
C ASN A 78 -4.69 -12.37 0.14
N ASN A 79 -3.85 -11.54 0.78
CA ASN A 79 -2.39 -11.72 0.79
C ASN A 79 -1.89 -12.49 2.02
N LYS A 80 -2.80 -12.98 2.88
CA LYS A 80 -2.49 -13.77 4.09
C LYS A 80 -1.50 -13.06 5.02
N VAL A 81 -1.65 -11.75 5.16
CA VAL A 81 -0.84 -10.92 6.05
C VAL A 81 -1.55 -10.86 7.41
N PHE A 82 -0.78 -10.76 8.49
CA PHE A 82 -1.29 -10.60 9.84
C PHE A 82 -1.06 -9.16 10.31
N GLU A 83 -1.98 -8.64 11.12
CA GLU A 83 -1.86 -7.29 11.68
C GLU A 83 -0.74 -7.19 12.72
N TYR A 84 -0.48 -8.29 13.43
CA TYR A 84 0.53 -8.39 14.48
C TYR A 84 1.34 -9.70 14.32
N PRO A 85 2.60 -9.73 14.77
CA PRO A 85 3.39 -8.58 15.25
C PRO A 85 3.83 -7.67 14.10
N TYR A 86 4.04 -6.38 14.38
CA TYR A 86 4.63 -5.47 13.41
C TYR A 86 6.12 -5.76 13.21
N ASP A 87 6.65 -5.37 12.05
CA ASP A 87 8.05 -5.63 11.67
C ASP A 87 9.06 -5.15 12.73
N TRP A 88 8.79 -3.98 13.36
CA TRP A 88 9.67 -3.43 14.38
C TRP A 88 9.62 -4.17 15.71
N GLU A 89 8.56 -4.94 16.00
CA GLU A 89 8.41 -5.68 17.26
C GLU A 89 9.31 -6.92 17.30
N ASN A 90 9.73 -7.43 16.14
CA ASN A 90 10.68 -8.54 16.06
C ASN A 90 12.05 -8.18 16.64
N TYR A 91 12.45 -6.90 16.59
CA TYR A 91 13.70 -6.43 17.19
C TYR A 91 13.63 -6.22 18.70
N LEU A 92 12.42 -6.22 19.28
CA LEU A 92 12.21 -6.03 20.72
C LEU A 92 12.19 -7.36 21.48
N LYS A 93 12.10 -8.50 20.78
CA LYS A 93 12.19 -9.81 21.41
C LYS A 93 13.67 -10.15 21.67
N PRO A 94 14.07 -10.49 22.91
CA PRO A 94 15.41 -11.02 23.13
C PRO A 94 15.59 -12.29 22.28
N ALA A 95 16.81 -12.51 21.76
CA ALA A 95 17.10 -13.60 20.83
C ALA A 95 16.64 -15.00 21.31
N SER A 96 16.48 -15.18 22.63
CA SER A 96 15.98 -16.40 23.27
C SER A 96 14.47 -16.65 23.13
N LEU A 97 13.68 -15.69 22.62
CA LEU A 97 12.22 -15.79 22.47
C LEU A 97 11.73 -15.65 21.02
N VAL A 98 12.66 -15.64 20.05
CA VAL A 98 12.31 -15.65 18.63
C VAL A 98 11.85 -17.05 18.26
N LYS A 99 10.56 -17.33 18.46
CA LYS A 99 9.91 -18.52 17.92
C LYS A 99 9.89 -18.42 16.39
N THR A 100 10.38 -19.45 15.71
CA THR A 100 10.28 -19.54 14.26
C THR A 100 8.80 -19.67 13.85
N GLN A 101 8.45 -19.21 12.64
CA GLN A 101 7.07 -19.18 12.14
C GLN A 101 6.35 -20.55 12.23
N GLU A 102 7.13 -21.64 12.23
CA GLU A 102 6.66 -23.02 12.37
C GLU A 102 6.09 -23.34 13.76
N GLU A 103 6.57 -22.68 14.83
CA GLU A 103 6.13 -22.93 16.21
C GLU A 103 4.84 -22.19 16.60
N ILE A 104 4.38 -21.23 15.78
CA ILE A 104 3.16 -20.45 16.03
C ILE A 104 1.93 -21.16 15.42
N ILE A 105 2.14 -22.08 14.48
CA ILE A 105 1.10 -22.77 13.72
C ILE A 105 0.86 -24.21 14.25
N SER A 106 1.63 -24.65 15.24
CA SER A 106 1.39 -25.87 16.04
C SER A 106 0.52 -25.58 17.26
#